data_AF-A0A1Q9W0H9-F1
#
_entry.id   AF-A0A1Q9W0H9-F1
#
_cell.length_a   1.000
_cell.length_b   1.000
_cell.length_c   1.000
_cell.angle_alpha   90.00
_cell.angle_beta   90.00
_cell.angle_gamma   90.00
#
_symmetry.space_group_name_H-M   'P 1'
#
loop_
_entity.id
_entity.type
_entity.pdbx_description
1 polymer ?
#
loop_
_entity_poly.entity_id
_entity_poly.type
_entity_poly.pdbx_seq_one_letter_code
_entity_poly.pdbx_strand_id
1 'polypeptide(L)'
;MTTNIHPQDTQYQQPAPAPVKKPFYKRVWFIILAIAVFIAIAVGATGGDEDAAEAADDTTPVVTAPATDAPVDVPAAAPVEDDAPAPEAQDVPREHQSALRKAETYSEMMHMSKAGILDQLTSDYGEGFSPEAARYAVDNVDADWNNNALEKARTYQDTMSMSPSAIHEQLVSEYGEKFTVEEADYALAHLDQ
;
A
#
# COMPACT_ATOMS: atom_id res chain seq x y z
N MET A 1 -3.21 57.84 57.66
CA MET A 1 -2.62 56.50 57.44
C MET A 1 -3.25 55.94 56.19
N THR A 2 -2.51 55.98 55.08
CA THR A 2 -3.01 55.71 53.73
C THR A 2 -2.61 54.30 53.35
N THR A 3 -3.56 53.37 53.26
CA THR A 3 -3.30 51.98 52.88
C THR A 3 -3.39 51.87 51.35
N ASN A 4 -2.23 51.74 50.71
CA ASN A 4 -2.09 51.35 49.31
C ASN A 4 -2.49 49.88 49.15
N ILE A 5 -3.53 49.61 48.35
CA ILE A 5 -3.89 48.25 47.92
C ILE A 5 -3.31 48.07 46.51
N HIS A 6 -2.27 47.25 46.40
CA HIS A 6 -1.74 46.77 45.12
C HIS A 6 -2.58 45.55 44.69
N PRO A 7 -3.19 45.53 43.49
CA PRO A 7 -3.77 44.32 42.95
C PRO A 7 -2.66 43.35 42.55
N GLN A 8 -2.78 42.08 42.98
CA GLN A 8 -1.90 40.99 42.57
C GLN A 8 -2.30 40.52 41.17
N ASP A 9 -1.39 40.62 40.20
CA ASP A 9 -1.53 40.00 38.89
C ASP A 9 -1.50 38.47 39.03
N THR A 10 -2.66 37.83 39.04
CA THR A 10 -2.75 36.38 38.86
C THR A 10 -2.48 36.03 37.40
N GLN A 11 -1.20 35.79 37.07
CA GLN A 11 -0.80 35.15 35.83
C GLN A 11 -1.32 33.71 35.83
N TYR A 12 -2.35 33.43 35.02
CA TYR A 12 -2.80 32.06 34.78
C TYR A 12 -1.77 31.34 33.92
N GLN A 13 -0.91 30.53 34.54
CA GLN A 13 -0.03 29.60 33.84
C GLN A 13 -0.90 28.48 33.23
N GLN A 14 -1.09 28.50 31.91
CA GLN A 14 -1.66 27.37 31.16
C GLN A 14 -0.79 26.12 31.42
N PRO A 15 -1.36 24.99 31.89
CA PRO A 15 -0.61 23.75 32.00
C PRO A 15 -0.23 23.25 30.60
N ALA A 16 1.01 22.78 30.44
CA ALA A 16 1.50 22.25 29.17
C ALA A 16 0.59 21.13 28.63
N PRO A 17 0.27 21.10 27.32
CA PRO A 17 -0.56 20.06 26.76
C PRO A 17 0.10 18.68 26.93
N ALA A 18 -0.66 17.72 27.45
CA ALA A 18 -0.19 16.34 27.58
C ALA A 18 0.10 15.73 26.18
N PRO A 19 1.15 14.91 26.02
CA PRO A 19 1.46 14.30 24.74
C PRO A 19 0.36 13.31 24.35
N VAL A 20 -0.35 13.60 23.25
CA VAL A 20 -1.36 12.71 22.67
C VAL A 20 -0.64 11.53 22.03
N LYS A 21 -0.73 10.35 22.66
CA LYS A 21 -0.24 9.09 22.05
C LYS A 21 -1.13 8.76 20.86
N LYS A 22 -0.53 8.67 19.67
CA LYS A 22 -1.23 8.29 18.44
C LYS A 22 -1.82 6.89 18.61
N PRO A 23 -3.14 6.70 18.43
CA PRO A 23 -3.72 5.38 18.55
C PRO A 23 -3.31 4.49 17.38
N PHE A 24 -2.53 3.45 17.68
CA PHE A 24 -2.05 2.45 16.72
C PHE A 24 -3.20 1.73 15.99
N TYR A 25 -4.39 1.65 16.60
CA TYR A 25 -5.59 1.02 16.02
C TYR A 25 -6.17 1.74 14.80
N LYS A 26 -5.80 3.00 14.55
CA LYS A 26 -6.23 3.70 13.32
C LYS A 26 -5.60 3.12 12.05
N ARG A 27 -4.51 2.35 12.17
CA ARG A 27 -3.85 1.67 11.04
C ARG A 27 -4.25 0.19 10.91
N VAL A 28 -4.70 -0.42 12.00
CA VAL A 28 -5.06 -1.86 12.04
C VAL A 28 -6.39 -2.13 11.34
N TRP A 29 -7.36 -1.21 11.42
CA TRP A 29 -8.62 -1.34 10.67
C TRP A 29 -8.39 -1.40 9.15
N PHE A 30 -7.56 -0.52 8.58
CA PHE A 30 -7.28 -0.54 7.14
C PHE A 30 -6.60 -1.83 6.67
N ILE A 31 -5.71 -2.42 7.49
CA ILE A 31 -5.09 -3.73 7.20
C ILE A 31 -6.15 -4.85 7.25
N ILE A 32 -7.09 -4.81 8.20
CA ILE A 32 -8.20 -5.75 8.26
C ILE A 32 -9.11 -5.61 7.02
N LEU A 33 -9.34 -4.39 6.53
CA LEU A 33 -10.11 -4.14 5.31
C LEU A 33 -9.42 -4.66 4.05
N ALA A 34 -8.11 -4.41 3.91
CA ALA A 34 -7.31 -4.91 2.78
C ALA A 34 -7.22 -6.45 2.77
N ILE A 35 -7.07 -7.09 3.94
CA ILE A 35 -7.07 -8.55 4.07
C ILE A 35 -8.47 -9.12 3.78
N ALA A 36 -9.55 -8.46 4.21
CA ALA A 36 -10.92 -8.91 3.95
C ALA A 36 -11.27 -8.91 2.45
N VAL A 37 -10.80 -7.91 1.69
CA VAL A 37 -10.94 -7.87 0.23
C VAL A 37 -10.14 -8.99 -0.44
N PHE A 38 -8.95 -9.31 0.06
CA PHE A 38 -8.13 -10.41 -0.46
C PHE A 38 -8.73 -11.80 -0.18
N ILE A 39 -9.36 -12.00 0.99
CA ILE A 39 -10.05 -13.27 1.33
C ILE A 39 -11.33 -13.46 0.50
N ALA A 40 -12.06 -12.38 0.17
CA ALA A 40 -13.27 -12.47 -0.65
C ALA A 40 -13.00 -12.93 -2.10
N ILE A 41 -11.81 -12.64 -2.65
CA ILE A 41 -11.42 -13.07 -4.01
C ILE A 41 -10.99 -14.55 -4.04
N ALA A 42 -10.57 -15.12 -2.91
CA ALA A 42 -10.13 -16.53 -2.81
C ALA A 42 -11.28 -17.54 -2.62
N VAL A 43 -12.52 -17.11 -2.35
CA VAL A 43 -13.67 -18.02 -2.08
C VAL A 43 -14.67 -18.11 -3.24
N GLY A 44 -14.42 -17.41 -4.36
CA GLY A 44 -15.33 -17.36 -5.51
C GLY A 44 -15.20 -18.50 -6.54
N ALA A 45 -14.47 -19.57 -6.26
CA ALA A 45 -14.30 -20.70 -7.19
C ALA A 45 -14.55 -22.04 -6.49
N THR A 46 -15.83 -22.41 -6.38
CA THR A 46 -16.39 -23.75 -6.65
C THR A 46 -17.86 -23.78 -6.22
N GLY A 47 -18.78 -23.73 -7.18
CA GLY A 47 -20.18 -24.11 -6.97
C GLY A 47 -20.36 -25.62 -7.16
N GLY A 48 -21.22 -26.22 -6.34
CA GLY A 48 -21.68 -27.61 -6.45
C GLY A 48 -22.39 -28.07 -5.18
N ASP A 49 -23.74 -28.00 -5.17
CA ASP A 49 -24.64 -28.80 -4.32
C ASP A 49 -24.25 -30.28 -4.33
N GLU A 50 -24.36 -31.01 -3.21
CA GLU A 50 -25.18 -32.23 -3.01
C GLU A 50 -25.19 -32.63 -1.51
N ASP A 51 -26.39 -32.89 -0.98
CA ASP A 51 -26.73 -33.35 0.37
C ASP A 51 -26.60 -34.88 0.49
N ALA A 52 -26.01 -35.41 1.58
CA ALA A 52 -26.40 -36.67 2.25
C ALA A 52 -25.39 -37.11 3.34
N ALA A 53 -25.95 -37.54 4.46
CA ALA A 53 -25.31 -37.97 5.70
C ALA A 53 -24.81 -39.44 5.72
N GLU A 54 -23.77 -39.71 6.51
CA GLU A 54 -23.55 -40.87 7.43
C GLU A 54 -22.06 -40.86 7.87
N ALA A 55 -21.70 -40.68 9.15
CA ALA A 55 -21.77 -41.57 10.32
C ALA A 55 -20.41 -42.25 10.66
N ALA A 56 -19.83 -41.74 11.76
CA ALA A 56 -19.09 -42.41 12.85
C ALA A 56 -17.78 -43.20 12.64
N ASP A 57 -16.99 -43.10 13.74
CA ASP A 57 -16.01 -44.04 14.32
C ASP A 57 -14.54 -43.81 13.93
N ASP A 58 -13.73 -43.13 14.76
CA ASP A 58 -13.09 -43.52 16.04
C ASP A 58 -11.80 -44.35 15.86
N THR A 59 -10.84 -44.05 16.74
CA THR A 59 -9.56 -44.74 17.05
C THR A 59 -8.27 -44.33 16.30
N THR A 60 -7.48 -43.47 16.97
CA THR A 60 -6.00 -43.59 17.08
C THR A 60 -5.61 -44.85 17.86
N PRO A 61 -4.47 -45.56 17.59
CA PRO A 61 -3.14 -44.98 17.85
C PRO A 61 -1.91 -45.52 17.03
N VAL A 62 -0.86 -44.68 17.02
CA VAL A 62 0.62 -44.93 17.10
C VAL A 62 1.24 -46.15 16.40
N VAL A 63 2.16 -45.88 15.44
CA VAL A 63 3.41 -46.64 15.18
C VAL A 63 4.47 -45.65 14.62
N THR A 64 5.45 -45.22 15.42
CA THR A 64 6.88 -45.65 15.43
C THR A 64 7.72 -45.23 14.21
N ALA A 65 8.63 -44.26 14.42
CA ALA A 65 9.75 -43.94 13.52
C ALA A 65 10.80 -45.06 13.49
N PRO A 66 11.67 -45.16 12.46
CA PRO A 66 12.95 -44.46 12.60
C PRO A 66 13.54 -43.88 11.29
N ALA A 67 14.55 -43.05 11.51
CA ALA A 67 15.39 -42.36 10.54
C ALA A 67 16.07 -43.29 9.51
N THR A 68 16.34 -42.74 8.32
CA THR A 68 17.46 -43.17 7.48
C THR A 68 18.13 -41.93 6.89
N ASP A 69 19.39 -41.81 7.28
CA ASP A 69 20.43 -40.91 6.85
C ASP A 69 21.02 -41.43 5.52
N ALA A 70 21.09 -40.59 4.49
CA ALA A 70 22.00 -40.78 3.36
C ALA A 70 22.24 -39.42 2.66
N PRO A 71 23.50 -39.03 2.44
CA PRO A 71 23.89 -37.69 2.00
C PRO A 71 23.81 -37.57 0.47
N VAL A 72 23.27 -36.45 -0.01
CA VAL A 72 23.38 -36.08 -1.43
C VAL A 72 24.59 -35.16 -1.58
N ASP A 73 25.66 -35.78 -2.04
CA ASP A 73 26.87 -35.18 -2.61
C ASP A 73 26.48 -34.32 -3.83
N VAL A 74 26.67 -33.01 -3.75
CA VAL A 74 26.59 -32.10 -4.90
C VAL A 74 27.96 -31.43 -5.04
N PRO A 75 28.68 -31.62 -6.15
CA PRO A 75 30.02 -31.10 -6.31
C PRO A 75 30.03 -29.57 -6.41
N ALA A 76 30.98 -28.96 -5.72
CA ALA A 76 31.34 -27.56 -5.82
C ALA A 76 31.75 -27.20 -7.26
N ALA A 77 30.99 -26.28 -7.89
CA ALA A 77 31.43 -25.57 -9.08
C ALA A 77 32.12 -24.27 -8.66
N ALA A 78 33.36 -24.13 -9.12
CA ALA A 78 34.25 -22.99 -8.90
C ALA A 78 33.73 -21.70 -9.60
N PRO A 79 34.26 -20.53 -9.22
CA PRO A 79 33.73 -19.21 -9.59
C PRO A 79 33.99 -18.89 -11.07
N VAL A 80 33.01 -18.30 -11.74
CA VAL A 80 33.22 -17.65 -13.04
C VAL A 80 33.67 -16.20 -12.82
N GLU A 81 34.89 -15.94 -13.26
CA GLU A 81 35.55 -14.63 -13.30
C GLU A 81 34.93 -13.73 -14.38
N ASP A 82 34.76 -12.46 -14.00
CA ASP A 82 35.10 -11.23 -14.73
C ASP A 82 34.89 -11.21 -16.25
N ASP A 83 33.73 -10.71 -16.66
CA ASP A 83 33.50 -10.17 -18.01
C ASP A 83 33.09 -8.70 -17.87
N ALA A 84 34.08 -7.81 -17.97
CA ALA A 84 33.87 -6.37 -18.00
C ALA A 84 33.34 -5.96 -19.39
N PRO A 85 32.15 -5.33 -19.52
CA PRO A 85 31.66 -4.91 -20.82
C PRO A 85 32.26 -3.58 -21.29
N ALA A 86 32.43 -3.51 -22.60
CA ALA A 86 32.84 -2.40 -23.45
C ALA A 86 31.88 -1.18 -23.36
N PRO A 87 32.21 0.00 -23.95
CA PRO A 87 31.61 1.28 -23.56
C PRO A 87 30.14 1.36 -23.98
N GLU A 88 29.26 1.57 -22.99
CA GLU A 88 27.81 1.64 -23.20
C GLU A 88 27.39 2.94 -23.89
N ALA A 89 26.72 2.81 -25.03
CA ALA A 89 25.77 3.83 -25.47
C ALA A 89 24.74 3.99 -24.34
N GLN A 90 24.36 5.24 -24.03
CA GLN A 90 23.48 5.60 -22.91
C GLN A 90 22.04 5.08 -23.10
N ASP A 91 21.85 3.77 -23.07
CA ASP A 91 20.54 3.12 -23.10
C ASP A 91 19.93 3.07 -21.70
N VAL A 92 18.61 3.20 -21.62
CA VAL A 92 17.89 3.18 -20.35
C VAL A 92 17.96 1.76 -19.78
N PRO A 93 18.39 1.55 -18.51
CA PRO A 93 18.50 0.22 -17.93
C PRO A 93 17.18 -0.58 -18.02
N ARG A 94 17.27 -1.90 -18.26
CA ARG A 94 16.07 -2.76 -18.40
C ARG A 94 15.10 -2.66 -17.22
N GLU A 95 15.62 -2.53 -15.99
CA GLU A 95 14.79 -2.39 -14.80
C GLU A 95 13.92 -1.12 -14.87
N HIS A 96 14.48 0.00 -15.34
CA HIS A 96 13.77 1.27 -15.49
C HIS A 96 12.64 1.16 -16.51
N GLN A 97 12.88 0.45 -17.62
CA GLN A 97 11.85 0.19 -18.62
C GLN A 97 10.73 -0.70 -18.07
N SER A 98 11.06 -1.70 -17.24
CA SER A 98 10.06 -2.55 -16.58
C SER A 98 9.24 -1.79 -15.54
N ALA A 99 9.89 -0.96 -14.73
CA ALA A 99 9.23 -0.09 -13.76
C ALA A 99 8.28 0.89 -14.46
N LEU A 100 8.69 1.48 -15.59
CA LEU A 100 7.85 2.37 -16.39
C LEU A 100 6.57 1.68 -16.87
N ARG A 101 6.67 0.49 -17.47
CA ARG A 101 5.49 -0.27 -17.92
C ARG A 101 4.52 -0.61 -16.78
N LYS A 102 5.06 -0.90 -15.59
CA LYS A 102 4.25 -1.15 -14.39
C LYS A 102 3.57 0.12 -13.90
N ALA A 103 4.30 1.24 -13.89
CA ALA A 103 3.76 2.55 -13.53
C ALA A 103 2.62 2.97 -14.47
N GLU A 104 2.78 2.78 -15.78
CA GLU A 104 1.72 2.98 -16.79
C GLU A 104 0.49 2.12 -16.45
N THR A 105 0.69 0.82 -16.19
CA THR A 105 -0.41 -0.09 -15.81
C THR A 105 -1.14 0.39 -14.55
N TYR A 106 -0.43 0.80 -13.51
CA TYR A 106 -1.04 1.30 -12.27
C TYR A 106 -1.78 2.64 -12.46
N SER A 107 -1.26 3.51 -13.32
CA SER A 107 -1.93 4.75 -13.70
C SER A 107 -3.23 4.46 -14.46
N GLU A 108 -3.16 3.65 -15.52
CA GLU A 108 -4.27 3.41 -16.43
C GLU A 108 -5.38 2.55 -15.82
N MET A 109 -5.01 1.46 -15.14
CA MET A 109 -5.97 0.46 -14.68
C MET A 109 -6.43 0.71 -13.25
N MET A 110 -5.56 1.31 -12.44
CA MET A 110 -5.83 1.54 -11.03
C MET A 110 -5.95 3.02 -10.69
N HIS A 111 -5.72 3.95 -11.62
CA HIS A 111 -5.85 5.40 -11.39
C HIS A 111 -5.07 5.86 -10.14
N MET A 112 -3.91 5.29 -9.89
CA MET A 112 -3.12 5.63 -8.70
C MET A 112 -2.48 7.01 -8.84
N SER A 113 -2.22 7.66 -7.71
CA SER A 113 -1.42 8.89 -7.68
C SER A 113 0.04 8.60 -8.01
N LYS A 114 0.77 9.64 -8.41
CA LYS A 114 2.22 9.56 -8.64
C LYS A 114 2.97 9.01 -7.41
N ALA A 115 2.61 9.47 -6.22
CA ALA A 115 3.22 9.02 -4.96
C ALA A 115 2.83 7.57 -4.62
N GLY A 116 1.56 7.20 -4.84
CA GLY A 116 1.08 5.84 -4.64
C GLY A 116 1.78 4.84 -5.56
N ILE A 117 2.01 5.20 -6.82
CA ILE A 117 2.74 4.35 -7.77
C ILE A 117 4.20 4.19 -7.33
N LEU A 118 4.86 5.28 -6.88
CA LEU A 118 6.23 5.19 -6.37
C LEU A 118 6.33 4.22 -5.19
N ASP A 119 5.41 4.32 -4.23
CA ASP A 119 5.36 3.42 -3.07
C ASP A 119 5.10 1.97 -3.51
N GLN A 120 4.20 1.75 -4.47
CA GLN A 120 3.86 0.42 -4.97
C GLN A 120 5.03 -0.24 -5.72
N LEU A 121 5.76 0.52 -6.54
CA LEU A 121 6.92 0.04 -7.29
C LEU A 121 8.09 -0.31 -6.37
N THR A 122 8.28 0.43 -5.28
CA THR A 122 9.38 0.23 -4.34
C THR A 122 9.05 -0.72 -3.19
N SER A 123 7.77 -1.07 -3.00
CA SER A 123 7.34 -1.97 -1.93
C SER A 123 7.89 -3.39 -2.12
N ASP A 124 8.45 -3.95 -1.04
CA ASP A 124 8.86 -5.37 -0.96
C ASP A 124 7.68 -6.35 -1.15
N TYR A 125 6.46 -5.89 -0.90
CA TYR A 125 5.23 -6.66 -1.12
C TYR A 125 4.58 -6.36 -2.48
N GLY A 126 5.12 -5.39 -3.23
CA GLY A 126 4.66 -4.97 -4.54
C GLY A 126 5.60 -5.50 -5.63
N GLU A 127 6.28 -4.59 -6.32
CA GLU A 127 7.17 -4.94 -7.44
C GLU A 127 8.65 -5.04 -7.03
N GLY A 128 9.05 -4.41 -5.91
CA GLY A 128 10.43 -4.48 -5.39
C GLY A 128 11.50 -3.88 -6.30
N PHE A 129 11.15 -2.90 -7.15
CA PHE A 129 12.12 -2.21 -7.99
C PHE A 129 13.05 -1.32 -7.16
N SER A 130 14.26 -1.09 -7.68
CA SER A 130 15.17 -0.10 -7.09
C SER A 130 14.50 1.29 -6.99
N PRO A 131 14.81 2.09 -5.95
CA PRO A 131 14.31 3.45 -5.83
C PRO A 131 14.61 4.32 -7.06
N GLU A 132 15.75 4.09 -7.71
CA GLU A 132 16.16 4.77 -8.93
C GLU A 132 15.25 4.40 -10.11
N ALA A 133 14.98 3.11 -10.33
CA ALA A 133 14.08 2.66 -11.40
C ALA A 133 12.64 3.14 -11.19
N ALA A 134 12.15 3.11 -9.95
CA ALA A 134 10.81 3.56 -9.62
C ALA A 134 10.64 5.08 -9.79
N ARG A 135 11.64 5.87 -9.39
CA ARG A 135 11.68 7.32 -9.65
C ARG A 135 11.69 7.62 -11.13
N TYR A 136 12.58 6.94 -11.87
CA TYR A 136 12.61 7.05 -13.33
C TYR A 136 11.22 6.77 -13.92
N ALA A 137 10.56 5.69 -13.48
CA ALA A 137 9.23 5.34 -13.96
C ALA A 137 8.22 6.47 -13.74
N VAL A 138 8.01 6.91 -12.50
CA VAL A 138 6.99 7.93 -12.19
C VAL A 138 7.28 9.32 -12.78
N ASP A 139 8.53 9.60 -13.15
CA ASP A 139 8.93 10.81 -13.85
C ASP A 139 8.72 10.74 -15.36
N ASN A 140 8.61 9.53 -15.93
CA ASN A 140 8.47 9.30 -17.37
C ASN A 140 7.12 8.70 -17.78
N VAL A 141 6.25 8.35 -16.83
CA VAL A 141 4.85 8.02 -17.13
C VAL A 141 4.16 9.23 -17.76
N ASP A 142 3.56 9.05 -18.93
CA ASP A 142 2.67 10.01 -19.56
C ASP A 142 1.24 9.84 -18.99
N ALA A 143 1.00 10.43 -17.81
CA ALA A 143 -0.29 10.36 -17.12
C ALA A 143 -0.87 11.74 -16.84
N ASP A 144 -2.20 11.81 -16.98
CA ASP A 144 -2.98 12.90 -16.43
C ASP A 144 -3.35 12.57 -14.97
N TRP A 145 -2.55 13.08 -14.04
CA TRP A 145 -2.73 12.83 -12.61
C TRP A 145 -4.03 13.42 -12.05
N ASN A 146 -4.52 14.52 -12.63
CA ASN A 146 -5.82 15.10 -12.30
C ASN A 146 -6.95 14.15 -12.71
N ASN A 147 -6.84 13.55 -13.88
CA ASN A 147 -7.80 12.53 -14.33
C ASN A 147 -7.76 11.27 -13.45
N ASN A 148 -6.56 10.81 -13.04
CA ASN A 148 -6.45 9.70 -12.10
C ASN A 148 -7.17 10.00 -10.77
N ALA A 149 -6.99 11.21 -10.24
CA ALA A 149 -7.68 11.64 -9.02
C ALA A 149 -9.21 11.67 -9.20
N LEU A 150 -9.70 12.13 -10.36
CA LEU A 150 -11.12 12.14 -10.70
C LEU A 150 -11.70 10.73 -10.78
N GLU A 151 -11.03 9.79 -11.47
CA GLU A 151 -11.53 8.41 -11.57
C GLU A 151 -11.49 7.68 -10.22
N LYS A 152 -10.51 7.98 -9.36
CA LYS A 152 -10.53 7.53 -7.97
C LYS A 152 -11.67 8.12 -7.16
N ALA A 153 -11.92 9.42 -7.32
CA ALA A 153 -13.05 10.08 -6.66
C ALA A 153 -14.38 9.44 -7.06
N ARG A 154 -14.58 9.18 -8.36
CA ARG A 154 -15.75 8.46 -8.89
C ARG A 154 -15.87 7.06 -8.29
N THR A 155 -14.77 6.31 -8.25
CA THR A 155 -14.76 4.98 -7.62
C THR A 155 -15.23 5.04 -6.17
N TYR A 156 -14.73 5.99 -5.38
CA TYR A 156 -15.16 6.16 -3.98
C TYR A 156 -16.61 6.60 -3.84
N GLN A 157 -17.08 7.47 -4.73
CA GLN A 157 -18.48 7.89 -4.77
C GLN A 157 -19.40 6.72 -5.11
N ASP A 158 -19.13 6.02 -6.21
CA ASP A 158 -20.03 5.02 -6.77
C ASP A 158 -20.03 3.71 -5.99
N THR A 159 -18.85 3.26 -5.55
CA THR A 159 -18.70 1.93 -4.93
C THR A 159 -18.77 1.97 -3.41
N MET A 160 -18.39 3.09 -2.79
CA MET A 160 -18.35 3.25 -1.34
C MET A 160 -19.34 4.30 -0.81
N SER A 161 -20.07 4.99 -1.69
CA SER A 161 -21.05 6.02 -1.32
C SER A 161 -20.48 7.08 -0.37
N MET A 162 -19.20 7.42 -0.55
CA MET A 162 -18.51 8.39 0.29
C MET A 162 -18.98 9.81 -0.02
N SER A 163 -19.01 10.68 1.00
CA SER A 163 -19.30 12.10 0.80
C SER A 163 -18.12 12.80 0.10
N PRO A 164 -18.34 13.93 -0.60
CA PRO A 164 -17.26 14.68 -1.23
C PRO A 164 -16.11 15.04 -0.26
N SER A 165 -16.43 15.41 0.98
CA SER A 165 -15.42 15.69 2.01
C SER A 165 -14.59 14.45 2.38
N ALA A 166 -15.24 13.28 2.51
CA ALA A 166 -14.55 12.04 2.82
C ALA A 166 -13.69 11.57 1.65
N ILE A 167 -14.16 11.78 0.41
CA ILE A 167 -13.39 11.53 -0.81
C ILE A 167 -12.13 12.39 -0.84
N HIS A 168 -12.26 13.70 -0.58
CA HIS A 168 -11.10 14.59 -0.51
C HIS A 168 -10.06 14.12 0.50
N GLU A 169 -10.50 13.87 1.74
CA GLU A 169 -9.63 13.39 2.82
C GLU A 169 -8.92 12.09 2.43
N GLN A 170 -9.63 11.18 1.76
CA GLN A 170 -9.08 9.91 1.32
C GLN A 170 -8.07 10.07 0.18
N LEU A 171 -8.33 10.96 -0.79
CA LEU A 171 -7.43 11.22 -1.90
C LEU A 171 -6.09 11.79 -1.42
N VAL A 172 -6.11 12.75 -0.49
CA VAL A 172 -4.88 13.42 -0.01
C VAL A 172 -4.20 12.69 1.16
N SER A 173 -4.86 11.70 1.75
CA SER A 173 -4.34 11.01 2.93
C SER A 173 -2.99 10.33 2.66
N GLU A 174 -2.03 10.54 3.57
CA GLU A 174 -0.74 9.83 3.59
C GLU A 174 -0.88 8.30 3.70
N TYR A 175 -2.07 7.79 4.06
CA TYR A 175 -2.39 6.37 4.17
C TYR A 175 -3.46 5.92 3.15
N GLY A 176 -3.97 6.86 2.35
CA GLY A 176 -4.94 6.63 1.29
C GLY A 176 -4.25 6.70 -0.07
N GLU A 177 -4.76 7.56 -0.95
CA GLU A 177 -4.27 7.61 -2.33
C GLU A 177 -3.07 8.53 -2.53
N LYS A 178 -2.75 9.44 -1.59
CA LYS A 178 -1.60 10.36 -1.66
C LYS A 178 -1.55 11.25 -2.90
N PHE A 179 -2.71 11.62 -3.45
CA PHE A 179 -2.77 12.72 -4.41
C PHE A 179 -2.36 14.03 -3.75
N THR A 180 -1.90 14.96 -4.57
CA THR A 180 -1.73 16.35 -4.15
C THR A 180 -3.08 16.97 -3.81
N VAL A 181 -3.06 18.06 -3.04
CA VAL A 181 -4.29 18.79 -2.70
C VAL A 181 -4.93 19.33 -3.97
N GLU A 182 -4.13 19.83 -4.91
CA GLU A 182 -4.59 20.39 -6.17
C GLU A 182 -5.29 19.34 -7.06
N GLU A 183 -4.76 18.11 -7.13
CA GLU A 183 -5.38 17.00 -7.86
C GLU A 183 -6.70 16.56 -7.21
N ALA A 184 -6.75 16.50 -5.87
CA ALA A 184 -7.97 16.17 -5.15
C ALA A 184 -9.04 17.26 -5.29
N ASP A 185 -8.64 18.53 -5.26
CA ASP A 185 -9.52 19.68 -5.49
C ASP A 185 -10.05 19.68 -6.92
N TYR A 186 -9.19 19.38 -7.91
CA TYR A 186 -9.60 19.19 -9.30
C TYR A 186 -10.63 18.07 -9.40
N ALA A 187 -10.36 16.91 -8.79
CA ALA A 187 -11.27 15.76 -8.82
C ALA A 187 -12.66 16.14 -8.28
N LEU A 188 -12.75 16.81 -7.13
CA LEU A 188 -14.03 17.23 -6.57
C LEU A 188 -14.76 18.28 -7.41
N ALA A 189 -14.02 19.20 -8.04
CA ALA A 189 -14.61 20.22 -8.91
C ALA A 189 -15.26 19.62 -10.16
N HIS A 190 -14.84 18.40 -10.56
CA HIS A 190 -15.32 17.69 -11.75
C HIS A 190 -16.09 16.41 -11.41
N LEU A 191 -16.36 16.16 -10.13
CA LEU A 191 -17.15 15.03 -9.67
C LEU A 191 -18.63 15.34 -9.87
N ASP A 192 -19.36 14.44 -10.52
CA ASP A 192 -20.80 14.57 -10.68
C ASP A 192 -21.48 14.53 -9.30
N GLN A 193 -22.50 15.37 -9.10
CA GLN A 193 -23.18 15.54 -7.80
C GLN A 193 -24.30 14.53 -7.58
#